data_AF-A0A920DVC3-F1
#
_entry.id   AF-A0A920DVC3-F1
#
_cell.length_a   1.000
_cell.length_b   1.000
_cell.length_c   1.000
_cell.angle_alpha   90.00
_cell.angle_beta   90.00
_cell.angle_gamma   90.00
#
_symmetry.space_group_name_H-M   'P 1'
#
loop_
_entity.id
_entity.type
_entity.pdbx_description
1 polymer ?
#
loop_
_entity_poly.entity_id
_entity_poly.type
_entity_poly.pdbx_seq_one_letter_code
_entity_poly.pdbx_strand_id
1 'polypeptide(L)'
;MWFKKKDNSLCRINSEDEGAFTFDINKPLQISDTHWENYVLGVVDGIVKVRPGKLGGFDCVISSELPIGAGISSSAALECGVAKGLNDLFDLGLSNFELIEISRMAEHNFVGTKCGVMDQFAVTMGKRKSCYFSTARPYTTNSLMQSLRL
;
A
#
# COMPACT_ATOMS: atom_id res chain seq x y z
N MET A 1 10.97 -3.76 6.65
CA MET A 1 11.37 -3.60 5.23
C MET A 1 12.81 -3.14 5.17
N TRP A 2 13.56 -3.61 4.17
CA TRP A 2 14.93 -3.18 3.90
C TRP A 2 15.05 -2.71 2.45
N PHE A 3 15.84 -1.67 2.22
CA PHE A 3 16.03 -1.07 0.91
C PHE A 3 17.51 -0.91 0.59
N LYS A 4 17.86 -1.12 -0.68
CA LYS A 4 19.21 -0.85 -1.21
C LYS A 4 19.13 -0.21 -2.58
N LYS A 5 19.76 0.94 -2.72
CA LYS A 5 19.88 1.63 -4.00
C LYS A 5 20.83 0.89 -4.94
N LYS A 6 20.54 0.93 -6.24
CA LYS A 6 21.40 0.40 -7.31
C LYS A 6 21.69 1.47 -8.34
N ASP A 7 22.78 1.27 -9.08
CA ASP A 7 23.22 2.18 -10.16
C ASP A 7 22.60 1.83 -11.53
N ASN A 8 21.68 0.85 -11.58
CA ASN A 8 20.95 0.47 -12.79
C ASN A 8 19.46 0.86 -12.69
N SER A 9 18.67 0.55 -13.71
CA SER A 9 17.23 0.85 -13.74
C SER A 9 16.34 -0.30 -13.26
N LEU A 10 16.93 -1.45 -12.93
CA LEU A 10 16.19 -2.63 -12.52
C LEU A 10 15.79 -2.52 -11.05
N CYS A 11 14.53 -2.73 -10.76
CA CYS A 11 13.99 -2.82 -9.41
C CYS A 11 13.71 -4.29 -9.09
N ARG A 12 14.11 -4.75 -7.90
CA ARG A 12 13.80 -6.10 -7.40
C ARG A 12 13.08 -5.98 -6.08
N ILE A 13 11.93 -6.63 -5.99
CA ILE A 13 11.15 -6.70 -4.76
C ILE A 13 11.09 -8.16 -4.34
N ASN A 14 11.40 -8.43 -3.08
CA ASN A 14 11.31 -9.76 -2.49
C ASN A 14 10.42 -9.70 -1.25
N SER A 15 9.38 -10.51 -1.23
CA SER A 15 8.53 -10.78 -0.07
C SER A 15 8.88 -12.15 0.48
N GLU A 16 9.04 -12.26 1.80
CA GLU A 16 9.30 -13.56 2.45
C GLU A 16 8.14 -14.54 2.28
N ASP A 17 6.90 -14.03 2.23
CA ASP A 17 5.68 -14.85 2.13
C ASP A 17 5.16 -15.02 0.71
N GLU A 18 5.29 -13.99 -0.14
CA GLU A 18 4.63 -13.92 -1.46
C GLU A 18 5.59 -14.13 -2.64
N GLY A 19 6.90 -14.23 -2.38
CA GLY A 19 7.93 -14.42 -3.41
C GLY A 19 8.52 -13.11 -3.95
N ALA A 20 9.17 -13.17 -5.11
CA ALA A 20 9.96 -12.06 -5.67
C ALA A 20 9.56 -11.72 -7.10
N PHE A 21 9.61 -10.43 -7.42
CA PHE A 21 9.42 -9.94 -8.79
C PHE A 21 10.40 -8.81 -9.12
N THR A 22 10.55 -8.54 -10.41
CA THR A 22 11.45 -7.52 -10.93
C THR A 22 10.80 -6.70 -12.04
N PHE A 23 11.10 -5.42 -12.08
CA PHE A 23 10.62 -4.52 -13.13
C PHE A 23 11.68 -3.46 -13.47
N ASP A 24 11.54 -2.77 -14.60
CA ASP A 24 12.44 -1.72 -15.04
C ASP A 24 11.77 -0.36 -14.84
N ILE A 25 12.37 0.51 -14.03
CA ILE A 25 11.81 1.82 -13.69
C ILE A 25 11.71 2.77 -14.91
N ASN A 26 12.51 2.51 -15.95
CA ASN A 26 12.52 3.33 -17.17
C ASN A 26 11.46 2.90 -18.19
N LYS A 27 10.74 1.81 -17.93
CA LYS A 27 9.67 1.30 -18.79
C LYS A 27 8.32 1.61 -18.18
N PRO A 28 7.26 1.75 -18.99
CA PRO A 28 5.91 1.89 -18.47
C PRO A 28 5.56 0.67 -17.61
N LEU A 29 5.22 0.91 -16.34
CA LEU A 29 4.79 -0.13 -15.42
C LEU A 29 3.39 -0.60 -15.84
N GLN A 30 3.21 -1.91 -15.89
CA GLN A 30 1.93 -2.55 -16.22
C GLN A 30 1.38 -3.28 -15.00
N ILE A 31 0.06 -3.45 -14.96
CA ILE A 31 -0.60 -4.25 -13.94
C ILE A 31 -0.12 -5.69 -14.09
N SER A 32 0.34 -6.26 -12.97
CA SER A 32 0.72 -7.66 -12.86
C SER A 32 -0.50 -8.54 -12.60
N ASP A 33 -0.46 -9.79 -13.06
CA ASP A 33 -1.45 -10.81 -12.73
C ASP A 33 -1.43 -11.15 -11.22
N THR A 34 -0.31 -10.88 -10.54
CA THR A 34 -0.16 -11.09 -9.11
C THR A 34 -0.62 -9.85 -8.33
N HIS A 35 -1.68 -10.01 -7.52
CA HIS A 35 -2.35 -8.89 -6.87
C HIS A 35 -1.44 -8.03 -5.97
N TRP A 36 -0.55 -8.66 -5.18
CA TRP A 36 0.28 -7.92 -4.23
C TRP A 36 1.37 -7.06 -4.90
N GLU A 37 1.83 -7.45 -6.09
CA GLU A 37 2.83 -6.70 -6.85
C GLU A 37 2.29 -5.32 -7.24
N ASN A 38 0.98 -5.24 -7.51
CA ASN A 38 0.30 -4.03 -7.93
C ASN A 38 0.31 -2.91 -6.87
N TYR A 39 0.36 -3.25 -5.58
CA TYR A 39 0.53 -2.24 -4.51
C TYR A 39 1.87 -1.51 -4.68
N VAL A 40 2.94 -2.26 -4.90
CA VAL A 40 4.30 -1.71 -5.04
C VAL A 40 4.44 -0.99 -6.38
N LEU A 41 3.97 -1.60 -7.47
CA LEU A 41 4.01 -1.00 -8.81
C LEU A 41 3.24 0.33 -8.85
N GLY A 42 2.07 0.41 -8.23
CA GLY A 42 1.29 1.63 -8.18
C GLY A 42 1.94 2.75 -7.38
N VAL A 43 2.57 2.44 -6.24
CA VAL A 43 3.33 3.43 -5.46
C VAL A 43 4.50 3.95 -6.27
N VAL A 44 5.25 3.06 -6.92
CA VAL A 44 6.41 3.44 -7.74
C VAL A 44 5.98 4.31 -8.91
N ASP A 45 4.90 3.95 -9.63
CA ASP A 45 4.33 4.75 -10.70
C ASP A 45 3.90 6.16 -10.21
N GLY A 46 3.22 6.23 -9.05
CA GLY A 46 2.83 7.48 -8.44
C GLY A 46 4.03 8.38 -8.11
N ILE A 47 5.09 7.83 -7.52
CA ILE A 47 6.31 8.59 -7.24
C ILE A 47 7.00 9.05 -8.53
N VAL A 48 7.11 8.19 -9.54
CA VAL A 48 7.71 8.55 -10.84
C VAL A 48 6.96 9.72 -11.49
N LYS A 49 5.63 9.73 -11.40
CA LYS A 49 4.79 10.83 -11.91
C LYS A 49 4.99 12.13 -11.12
N VAL A 50 5.09 12.05 -9.80
CA VAL A 50 5.22 13.23 -8.91
C VAL A 50 6.66 13.77 -8.86
N ARG A 51 7.67 12.92 -9.06
CA ARG A 51 9.11 13.25 -9.05
C ARG A 51 9.84 12.56 -10.21
N PRO A 52 9.60 12.99 -11.47
CA PRO A 52 10.20 12.35 -12.64
C PRO A 52 11.73 12.41 -12.61
N GLY A 53 12.38 11.30 -12.92
CA GLY A 53 13.84 11.17 -12.99
C GLY A 53 14.56 11.16 -11.64
N LYS A 54 13.84 11.11 -10.51
CA LYS A 54 14.45 11.05 -9.16
C LYS A 54 14.55 9.64 -8.59
N LEU A 55 13.78 8.70 -9.13
CA LEU A 55 13.84 7.28 -8.81
C LEU A 55 14.85 6.57 -9.72
N GLY A 56 15.69 5.73 -9.13
CA GLY A 56 16.57 4.79 -9.84
C GLY A 56 16.25 3.35 -9.46
N GLY A 57 17.03 2.38 -9.95
CA GLY A 57 16.87 0.98 -9.56
C GLY A 57 17.15 0.77 -8.08
N PHE A 58 16.40 -0.15 -7.48
CA PHE A 58 16.56 -0.50 -6.06
C PHE A 58 16.23 -1.97 -5.80
N ASP A 59 16.74 -2.50 -4.71
CA ASP A 59 16.29 -3.75 -4.12
C ASP A 59 15.45 -3.42 -2.88
N CYS A 60 14.32 -4.09 -2.73
CA CYS A 60 13.45 -4.00 -1.56
C CYS A 60 13.17 -5.41 -1.04
N VAL A 61 13.32 -5.60 0.28
CA VAL A 61 12.90 -6.81 0.98
C VAL A 61 11.77 -6.45 1.94
N ILE A 62 10.64 -7.11 1.75
CA ILE A 62 9.43 -7.00 2.54
C ILE A 62 9.36 -8.24 3.42
N SER A 63 9.50 -8.03 4.73
CA SER A 63 9.25 -9.03 5.75
C SER A 63 8.05 -8.53 6.54
N SER A 64 7.02 -9.35 6.61
CA SER A 64 5.75 -9.06 7.26
C SER A 64 5.43 -10.22 8.21
N GLU A 65 5.09 -9.94 9.46
CA GLU A 65 4.59 -10.99 10.37
C GLU A 65 3.12 -11.35 10.07
N LEU A 66 2.46 -10.60 9.18
CA LEU A 66 1.08 -10.78 8.78
C LEU A 66 1.00 -11.06 7.27
N PRO A 67 0.14 -11.99 6.81
CA PRO A 67 0.00 -12.25 5.38
C PRO A 67 -0.37 -10.95 4.63
N ILE A 68 0.30 -10.70 3.51
CA ILE A 68 0.02 -9.54 2.68
C ILE A 68 -1.40 -9.68 2.14
N GLY A 69 -2.27 -8.71 2.40
CA GLY A 69 -3.68 -8.78 2.00
C GLY A 69 -4.64 -9.49 2.98
N ALA A 70 -4.20 -9.82 4.21
CA ALA A 70 -5.08 -10.36 5.26
C ALA A 70 -6.17 -9.39 5.78
N GLY A 71 -6.21 -8.14 5.29
CA GLY A 71 -7.22 -7.15 5.63
C GLY A 71 -6.83 -5.73 5.17
N ILE A 72 -7.82 -4.83 5.17
CA ILE A 72 -7.75 -3.43 4.68
C ILE A 72 -6.56 -2.63 5.27
N SER A 73 -6.08 -2.99 6.46
CA SER A 73 -4.94 -2.32 7.11
C SER A 73 -3.56 -2.82 6.66
N SER A 74 -3.45 -4.01 6.05
CA SER A 74 -2.18 -4.60 5.59
C SER A 74 -1.70 -3.99 4.27
N SER A 75 -2.61 -3.68 3.34
CA SER A 75 -2.28 -3.03 2.06
C SER A 75 -1.82 -1.58 2.25
N ALA A 76 -2.56 -0.79 3.04
CA ALA A 76 -2.20 0.60 3.31
C ALA A 76 -0.83 0.72 4.02
N ALA A 77 -0.52 -0.21 4.94
CA ALA A 77 0.79 -0.27 5.58
C ALA A 77 1.92 -0.63 4.62
N LEU A 78 1.65 -1.54 3.67
CA LEU A 78 2.60 -1.88 2.61
C LEU A 78 2.88 -0.67 1.71
N GLU A 79 1.84 -0.03 1.17
CA GLU A 79 1.96 1.11 0.26
C GLU A 79 2.66 2.29 0.92
N CYS A 80 2.19 2.70 2.10
CA CYS A 80 2.78 3.82 2.83
C CYS A 80 4.22 3.51 3.27
N GLY A 81 4.50 2.26 3.66
CA GLY A 81 5.83 1.80 4.02
C GLY A 81 6.81 1.85 2.85
N VAL A 82 6.37 1.38 1.68
CA VAL A 82 7.16 1.44 0.43
C VAL A 82 7.36 2.89 0.00
N ALA A 83 6.30 3.71 0.00
CA ALA A 83 6.38 5.11 -0.39
C ALA A 83 7.34 5.90 0.50
N LYS A 84 7.26 5.69 1.83
CA LYS A 84 8.15 6.31 2.81
C LYS A 84 9.59 5.81 2.65
N GLY A 85 9.78 4.51 2.48
CA GLY A 85 11.10 3.92 2.27
C GLY A 85 11.80 4.44 1.02
N LEU A 86 11.08 4.57 -0.09
CA LEU A 86 11.61 5.15 -1.34
C LEU A 86 11.87 6.64 -1.22
N ASN A 87 10.99 7.38 -0.53
CA ASN A 87 11.20 8.79 -0.26
C ASN A 87 12.51 9.03 0.52
N ASP A 88 12.77 8.21 1.54
CA ASP A 88 13.96 8.35 2.38
C ASP A 88 15.22 7.82 1.67
N LEU A 89 15.12 6.75 0.86
CA LEU A 89 16.23 6.18 0.11
C LEU A 89 16.76 7.11 -1.01
N PHE A 90 15.85 7.84 -1.67
CA PHE A 90 16.18 8.71 -2.79
C PHE A 90 16.13 10.21 -2.43
N ASP A 91 15.90 10.54 -1.15
CA ASP A 91 15.77 11.92 -0.65
C ASP A 91 14.80 12.76 -1.50
N LEU A 92 13.58 12.24 -1.70
CA LEU A 92 12.61 12.82 -2.63
C LEU A 92 11.88 14.06 -2.09
N GLY A 93 11.99 14.31 -0.79
CA GLY A 93 11.36 15.45 -0.11
C GLY A 93 9.83 15.46 -0.19
N LEU A 94 9.19 14.29 -0.33
CA LEU A 94 7.73 14.17 -0.33
C LEU A 94 7.18 14.38 1.08
N SER A 95 6.12 15.17 1.17
CA SER A 95 5.35 15.35 2.40
C SER A 95 4.51 14.10 2.73
N ASN A 96 4.15 13.93 3.99
CA ASN A 96 3.26 12.83 4.40
C ASN A 96 1.93 12.82 3.63
N PHE A 97 1.40 13.99 3.28
CA PHE A 97 0.18 14.10 2.47
C PHE A 97 0.38 13.61 1.05
N GLU A 98 1.52 13.92 0.41
CA GLU A 98 1.85 13.38 -0.92
C GLU A 98 2.01 11.85 -0.87
N LEU A 99 2.62 11.31 0.18
CA LEU A 99 2.76 9.85 0.35
C LEU A 99 1.41 9.14 0.49
N ILE A 100 0.49 9.73 1.25
CA ILE A 100 -0.88 9.21 1.40
C ILE A 100 -1.60 9.23 0.05
N GLU A 101 -1.51 10.33 -0.69
CA GLU A 101 -2.21 10.47 -1.98
C GLU A 101 -1.62 9.51 -3.03
N ILE A 102 -0.30 9.33 -3.06
CA ILE A 102 0.37 8.35 -3.92
C ILE A 102 -0.12 6.94 -3.61
N SER A 103 -0.21 6.58 -2.32
CA SER A 103 -0.68 5.26 -1.89
C SER A 103 -2.15 5.06 -2.30
N ARG A 104 -3.00 6.07 -2.13
CA ARG A 104 -4.40 6.04 -2.59
C ARG A 104 -4.51 5.87 -4.11
N MET A 105 -3.65 6.55 -4.87
CA MET A 105 -3.62 6.43 -6.33
C MET A 105 -3.12 5.04 -6.78
N ALA A 106 -2.20 4.42 -6.05
CA ALA A 106 -1.73 3.07 -6.31
C ALA A 106 -2.89 2.07 -6.22
N GLU A 107 -3.67 2.13 -5.14
CA GLU A 107 -4.79 1.24 -4.91
C GLU A 107 -5.90 1.41 -5.98
N HIS A 108 -6.18 2.66 -6.36
CA HIS A 108 -7.23 2.95 -7.34
C HIS A 108 -6.84 2.56 -8.77
N ASN A 109 -5.59 2.77 -9.18
CA ASN A 109 -5.16 2.62 -10.57
C ASN A 109 -4.53 1.27 -10.89
N PHE A 110 -3.87 0.62 -9.93
CA PHE A 110 -3.13 -0.63 -10.16
C PHE A 110 -3.82 -1.83 -9.52
N VAL A 111 -4.39 -1.67 -8.33
CA VAL A 111 -5.03 -2.76 -7.60
C VAL A 111 -6.51 -2.88 -7.99
N GLY A 112 -7.14 -1.75 -8.35
CA GLY A 112 -8.54 -1.68 -8.77
C GLY A 112 -9.53 -1.71 -7.60
N THR A 113 -9.03 -1.72 -6.36
CA THR A 113 -9.86 -1.67 -5.16
C THR A 113 -10.21 -0.22 -4.85
N LYS A 114 -11.48 0.14 -4.92
CA LYS A 114 -11.97 1.47 -4.53
C LYS A 114 -12.06 1.60 -3.00
N CYS A 115 -10.95 1.37 -2.29
CA CYS A 115 -10.88 1.61 -0.85
C CYS A 115 -10.91 3.13 -0.55
N GLY A 116 -11.44 3.48 0.62
CA GLY A 116 -11.44 4.84 1.13
C GLY A 116 -10.09 5.21 1.75
N VAL A 117 -9.72 6.49 1.70
CA VAL A 117 -8.43 7.06 2.19
C VAL A 117 -8.16 6.88 3.70
N MET A 118 -9.08 6.25 4.43
CA MET A 118 -9.10 6.25 5.89
C MET A 118 -7.95 5.42 6.47
N ASP A 119 -7.59 4.31 5.81
CA ASP A 119 -6.55 3.39 6.29
C ASP A 119 -5.14 3.94 6.02
N GLN A 120 -4.89 4.55 4.86
CA GLN A 120 -3.61 5.22 4.58
C GLN A 120 -3.37 6.40 5.54
N PHE A 121 -4.44 7.14 5.86
CA PHE A 121 -4.38 8.24 6.82
C PHE A 121 -4.09 7.75 8.23
N ALA A 122 -4.76 6.67 8.67
CA ALA A 122 -4.53 6.08 9.99
C ALA A 122 -3.10 5.56 10.18
N VAL A 123 -2.52 4.93 9.16
CA VAL A 123 -1.13 4.44 9.20
C VAL A 123 -0.12 5.59 9.19
N THR A 124 -0.30 6.58 8.31
CA THR A 124 0.70 7.65 8.12
C THR A 124 0.62 8.73 9.20
N MET A 125 -0.58 9.05 9.69
CA MET A 125 -0.82 10.08 10.71
C MET A 125 -0.97 9.49 12.12
N GLY A 126 -1.00 8.16 12.25
CA GLY A 126 -1.05 7.45 13.52
C GLY A 126 0.21 7.69 14.35
N LYS A 127 0.19 8.70 15.21
CA LYS A 127 1.14 8.81 16.32
C LYS A 127 1.05 7.50 17.13
N ARG A 128 2.19 6.89 17.45
CA ARG A 128 2.30 5.74 18.38
C ARG A 128 1.56 6.01 19.69
N LYS A 129 0.28 5.64 19.74
CA LYS A 129 -0.52 5.28 20.91
C LYS A 129 -1.95 5.00 20.45
N SER A 130 -2.45 3.82 20.83
CA SER A 130 -3.83 3.36 20.72
C SER A 130 -4.16 2.52 19.49
N CYS A 131 -3.77 1.24 19.55
CA CYS A 131 -4.62 0.17 19.06
C CYS A 131 -5.96 0.27 19.80
N TYR A 132 -7.05 0.52 19.07
CA TYR A 132 -8.37 0.07 19.51
C TYR A 132 -8.95 -0.77 18.39
N PHE A 133 -8.65 -2.07 18.45
CA PHE A 133 -9.46 -3.10 17.84
C PHE A 133 -10.86 -2.97 18.45
N SER A 134 -11.84 -2.54 17.65
CA SER A 134 -13.24 -2.84 17.95
C SER A 134 -13.81 -3.59 16.76
N THR A 135 -13.84 -4.90 16.95
CA THR A 135 -14.65 -5.88 16.23
C THR A 135 -15.92 -5.29 15.62
N ALA A 136 -16.09 -5.50 14.32
CA ALA A 136 -17.38 -5.38 13.67
C ALA A 136 -18.41 -6.22 14.44
N ARG A 137 -19.43 -5.56 15.02
CA ARG A 137 -20.62 -6.27 15.46
C ARG A 137 -21.44 -6.61 14.21
N PRO A 138 -21.90 -7.85 14.02
CA PRO A 138 -22.84 -8.15 12.95
C PRO A 138 -24.15 -7.40 13.21
N TYR A 139 -24.64 -6.69 12.19
CA TYR A 139 -25.97 -6.10 12.19
C TYR A 139 -26.98 -7.23 12.40
N THR A 140 -27.63 -7.25 13.57
CA THR A 140 -28.79 -8.10 13.81
C THR A 140 -29.96 -7.46 13.06
N THR A 141 -30.42 -8.09 11.99
CA THR A 141 -31.71 -7.80 11.35
C THR A 141 -32.81 -8.05 12.37
N ASN A 142 -33.38 -6.96 12.90
CA ASN A 142 -34.50 -7.07 13.82
C ASN A 142 -35.76 -7.42 13.02
N SER A 143 -36.24 -8.64 13.23
CA SER A 143 -37.50 -9.16 12.70
C SER A 143 -38.68 -8.35 13.21
N LEU A 144 -39.33 -7.57 12.33
CA LEU A 144 -40.67 -7.05 12.55
C LEU A 144 -41.69 -8.10 12.09
N MET A 145 -42.11 -8.97 13.01
CA MET A 145 -43.38 -9.69 12.90
C MET A 145 -43.96 -9.96 14.30
N GLN A 146 -45.28 -9.73 14.41
CA GLN A 146 -46.19 -9.84 15.58
C GLN A 146 -46.21 -8.57 16.45
N SER A 147 -47.32 -7.85 16.59
CA SER A 147 -48.60 -8.36 17.09
C SER A 147 -49.84 -7.70 16.47
N LEU A 148 -50.75 -8.54 15.98
CA LEU A 148 -52.18 -8.28 15.77
C LEU A 148 -52.93 -9.09 16.85
N ARG A 149 -54.07 -8.57 17.34
CA ARG A 149 -54.92 -8.97 18.49
C ARG A 149 -54.56 -8.18 19.76
N LEU A 150 -55.44 -7.41 20.39
CA LEU A 150 -56.91 -7.41 20.45
C LEU A 150 -57.52 -6.08 20.00
#